data_AF-A0A4Y2WX86-F1
#
_entry.id   AF-A0A4Y2WX86-F1
#
_cell.length_a   1.000
_cell.length_b   1.000
_cell.length_c   1.000
_cell.angle_alpha   90.00
_cell.angle_beta   90.00
_cell.angle_gamma   90.00
#
_symmetry.space_group_name_H-M   'P 1'
#
loop_
_entity.id
_entity.type
_entity.pdbx_description
1 polymer ?
#
loop_
_entity_poly.entity_id
_entity_poly.type
_entity_poly.pdbx_seq_one_letter_code
_entity_poly.pdbx_strand_id
1 'polypeptide(L)'
;MESLAPPPPFRLNSNHVESWKLWKQRFQLYMDATSLNVKPESQRVAILLHAIGEECLEIYNTFNEVSSASMNDILAKFEAYFVPQRNITYQRQRLYHHLLSFLLLALIVTIDFQAGSSV
;
A
#
# COMPACT_ATOMS: atom_id res chain seq x y z
N MET A 1 5.73 5.19 36.38
CA MET A 1 5.76 5.67 34.99
C MET A 1 5.24 4.54 34.13
N GLU A 2 4.01 4.64 33.66
CA GLU A 2 3.38 3.60 32.84
C GLU A 2 4.01 3.68 31.45
N SER A 3 4.97 2.80 31.19
CA SER A 3 5.60 2.68 29.88
C SER A 3 4.56 2.10 28.93
N LEU A 4 3.98 2.94 28.08
CA LEU A 4 3.11 2.49 27.01
C LEU A 4 3.89 1.50 26.13
N ALA A 5 3.32 0.31 25.93
CA ALA A 5 3.91 -0.67 25.05
C ALA A 5 3.99 -0.08 23.62
N PRO A 6 5.12 -0.25 22.92
CA PRO A 6 5.22 0.18 21.53
C PRO A 6 4.12 -0.49 20.69
N PRO A 7 3.58 0.20 19.69
CA PRO A 7 2.55 -0.38 18.82
C PRO A 7 3.10 -1.66 18.17
N PRO A 8 2.27 -2.70 18.01
CA PRO A 8 2.69 -3.94 17.38
C PRO A 8 3.22 -3.66 15.96
N PRO A 9 4.21 -4.44 15.49
CA PRO A 9 4.81 -4.25 14.18
C PRO A 9 3.73 -4.32 13.09
N PHE A 10 3.91 -3.50 12.06
CA PHE A 10 3.01 -3.51 10.92
C PHE A 10 3.12 -4.86 10.19
N ARG A 11 1.98 -5.44 9.83
CA ARG A 11 1.90 -6.74 9.16
C ARG A 11 1.23 -6.54 7.82
N LEU A 12 1.91 -6.94 6.75
CA LEU A 12 1.34 -6.90 5.41
C LEU A 12 0.25 -7.98 5.31
N ASN A 13 -1.01 -7.56 5.21
CA ASN A 13 -2.18 -8.43 5.09
C ASN A 13 -3.00 -8.04 3.85
N SER A 14 -3.90 -8.91 3.37
CA SER A 14 -4.63 -8.71 2.09
C SER A 14 -5.26 -7.32 1.89
N ASN A 15 -5.55 -6.57 2.98
CA ASN A 15 -6.05 -5.21 2.93
C ASN A 15 -5.03 -4.17 3.45
N HIS A 16 -3.83 -4.18 2.87
CA HIS A 16 -2.67 -3.36 3.26
C HIS A 16 -3.00 -1.87 3.48
N VAL A 17 -3.92 -1.29 2.72
CA VAL A 17 -4.32 0.14 2.81
C VAL A 17 -5.06 0.45 4.11
N GLU A 18 -6.04 -0.37 4.49
CA GLU A 18 -6.83 -0.14 5.70
C GLU A 18 -6.00 -0.44 6.96
N SER A 19 -5.19 -1.50 6.90
CA SER A 19 -4.24 -1.82 7.96
C SER A 19 -3.21 -0.70 8.14
N TRP A 20 -2.70 -0.11 7.05
CA TRP A 20 -1.76 1.01 7.11
C TRP A 20 -2.37 2.23 7.78
N LYS A 21 -3.62 2.59 7.42
CA LYS A 21 -4.35 3.69 8.06
C LYS A 21 -4.52 3.48 9.56
N LEU A 22 -4.94 2.27 9.96
CA LEU A 22 -5.12 1.93 11.37
C LEU A 22 -3.80 1.99 12.15
N TRP A 23 -2.72 1.46 11.55
CA TRP A 23 -1.39 1.48 12.17
C TRP A 23 -0.85 2.91 12.29
N LYS A 24 -0.98 3.74 11.25
CA LYS A 24 -0.59 5.16 11.26
C LYS A 24 -1.28 5.92 12.39
N GLN A 25 -2.58 5.69 12.58
CA GLN A 25 -3.33 6.31 13.68
C GLN A 25 -2.82 5.85 15.06
N ARG A 26 -2.56 4.56 15.24
CA ARG A 26 -1.98 4.03 16.49
C ARG A 26 -0.59 4.60 16.77
N PHE A 27 0.23 4.74 15.74
CA PHE A 27 1.56 5.32 15.85
C PHE A 27 1.51 6.81 16.22
N GLN A 28 0.60 7.58 15.64
CA GLN A 28 0.38 8.99 16.03
C GLN A 28 -0.04 9.12 17.49
N LEU A 29 -1.02 8.32 17.93
CA LEU A 29 -1.45 8.28 19.33
C LEU A 29 -0.31 7.91 20.27
N TYR A 30 0.55 6.96 19.88
CA TYR A 30 1.73 6.60 20.63
C TYR A 30 2.71 7.77 20.75
N MET A 31 3.00 8.47 19.64
CA MET A 31 3.90 9.62 19.61
C MET A 31 3.42 10.79 20.48
N ASP A 32 2.10 11.05 20.49
CA ASP A 32 1.50 12.08 21.31
C ASP A 32 1.48 11.68 22.79
N ALA A 33 1.09 10.44 23.10
CA ALA A 33 1.01 9.96 24.49
C ALA A 33 2.39 9.85 25.15
N THR A 34 3.44 9.57 24.39
CA THR A 34 4.82 9.48 24.89
C THR A 34 5.59 10.80 24.79
N SER A 35 4.95 11.88 24.29
CA SER A 35 5.60 13.17 24.03
C SER A 35 6.87 13.06 23.16
N LEU A 36 6.99 12.00 22.36
CA LEU A 36 8.12 11.81 21.43
C LEU A 36 8.05 12.77 20.24
N ASN A 37 6.93 13.48 20.08
CA ASN A 37 6.76 14.56 19.10
C ASN A 37 7.74 15.74 19.33
N VAL A 38 8.23 15.94 20.56
CA VAL A 38 9.16 17.01 20.92
C VAL A 38 10.62 16.67 20.55
N LYS A 39 10.91 15.42 20.19
CA LYS A 39 12.26 14.95 19.87
C LYS A 39 12.73 15.38 18.48
N PRO A 40 14.06 15.43 18.24
CA PRO A 40 14.61 15.71 16.93
C PRO A 40 14.11 14.69 15.89
N GLU A 41 13.92 15.15 14.65
CA GLU A 41 13.40 14.33 13.55
C GLU A 41 14.15 13.00 13.37
N SER A 42 15.48 13.01 13.51
CA SER A 42 16.29 11.80 13.40
C SER A 42 15.86 10.71 14.39
N GLN A 43 15.53 11.07 15.64
CA GLN A 43 15.01 10.11 16.61
C GLN A 43 13.60 9.66 16.25
N ARG A 44 12.75 10.56 15.74
CA ARG A 44 11.38 10.22 15.33
C ARG A 44 11.38 9.23 14.17
N VAL A 45 12.27 9.41 13.20
CA VAL A 45 12.47 8.48 12.09
C VAL A 45 13.01 7.14 12.58
N ALA A 46 13.98 7.14 13.50
CA ALA A 46 14.48 5.89 14.09
C ALA A 46 13.37 5.13 14.85
N ILE A 47 12.52 5.84 15.60
CA ILE A 47 11.37 5.25 16.31
C ILE A 47 10.35 4.70 15.30
N LEU A 48 10.08 5.41 14.21
CA LEU A 48 9.20 4.95 13.14
C LEU A 48 9.73 3.63 12.53
N LEU A 49 11.00 3.59 12.15
CA LEU A 49 11.65 2.40 11.57
C LEU A 49 11.71 1.24 12.56
N HIS A 50 11.85 1.51 13.85
CA HIS A 50 11.81 0.48 14.87
C HIS A 50 10.40 -0.07 15.10
N ALA A 51 9.37 0.80 15.11
CA ALA A 51 7.99 0.42 15.37
C ALA A 51 7.31 -0.26 14.16
N ILE A 52 7.72 0.06 12.94
CA ILE A 52 7.08 -0.44 11.72
C ILE A 52 7.40 -1.92 11.46
N GLY A 53 8.56 -2.41 11.91
CA GLY A 53 8.99 -3.80 11.79
C GLY A 53 9.79 -4.09 10.52
N GLU A 54 10.30 -5.33 10.44
CA GLU A 54 11.28 -5.77 9.43
C GLU A 54 10.75 -5.69 7.98
N GLU A 55 9.50 -6.11 7.75
CA GLU A 55 8.89 -6.10 6.41
C GLU A 55 8.85 -4.69 5.78
N CYS A 56 8.54 -3.68 6.57
CA CYS A 56 8.52 -2.29 6.11
C CYS A 56 9.93 -1.70 5.99
N LEU A 57 10.91 -2.26 6.69
CA LEU A 57 12.32 -1.87 6.60
C LEU A 57 12.90 -2.30 5.24
N GLU A 58 12.49 -3.44 4.70
CA GLU A 58 12.83 -3.87 3.33
C GLU A 58 12.24 -2.92 2.27
N ILE A 59 10.98 -2.51 2.43
CA ILE A 59 10.34 -1.51 1.57
C ILE A 59 11.07 -0.16 1.70
N TYR A 60 11.45 0.22 2.92
CA TYR A 60 12.24 1.43 3.17
C TYR A 60 13.57 1.43 2.42
N ASN A 61 14.30 0.31 2.45
CA ASN A 61 15.55 0.14 1.71
C ASN A 61 15.37 0.21 0.18
N THR A 62 14.15 -0.01 -0.32
CA THR A 62 13.82 0.15 -1.75
C THR A 62 13.66 1.62 -2.13
N PHE A 63 13.33 2.49 -1.17
CA PHE A 63 13.33 3.94 -1.39
C PHE A 63 14.78 4.44 -1.34
N ASN A 64 15.42 4.61 -2.50
CA ASN A 64 16.84 4.95 -2.61
C ASN A 64 17.21 6.39 -2.12
N GLU A 65 16.24 7.18 -1.63
CA GLU A 65 16.37 8.63 -1.38
C GLU A 65 15.70 9.08 -0.06
N VAL A 66 16.15 8.56 1.08
CA VAL A 66 15.51 8.89 2.38
C VAL A 66 16.45 9.56 3.39
N SER A 67 17.69 9.82 3.00
CA SER A 67 18.73 10.37 3.88
C SER A 67 18.42 11.75 4.50
N SER A 68 17.46 12.50 3.98
CA SER A 68 17.06 13.83 4.47
C SER A 68 15.54 14.01 4.56
N ALA A 69 14.78 12.93 4.49
CA ALA A 69 13.33 12.98 4.45
C ALA A 69 12.76 13.14 5.87
N SER A 70 11.79 14.05 6.01
CA SER A 70 11.07 14.21 7.27
C SER A 70 10.27 12.96 7.61
N MET A 71 9.94 12.74 8.88
CA MET A 71 9.09 11.61 9.30
C MET A 71 7.76 11.58 8.50
N ASN A 72 7.19 12.75 8.21
CA ASN A 72 5.98 12.87 7.40
C ASN A 72 6.21 12.50 5.93
N ASP A 73 7.37 12.85 5.36
CA ASP A 73 7.73 12.48 3.99
C ASP A 73 7.85 10.96 3.83
N ILE A 74 8.48 10.30 4.81
CA ILE A 74 8.57 8.83 4.88
C ILE A 74 7.18 8.21 4.94
N LEU A 75 6.31 8.71 5.81
CA LEU A 75 4.91 8.25 5.91
C LEU A 75 4.15 8.46 4.60
N ALA A 76 4.38 9.57 3.91
CA ALA A 76 3.77 9.86 2.61
C ALA A 76 4.27 8.91 1.52
N LYS A 77 5.57 8.58 1.50
CA LYS A 77 6.14 7.57 0.59
C LYS A 77 5.54 6.19 0.81
N PHE A 78 5.41 5.76 2.08
CA PHE A 78 4.72 4.52 2.40
C PHE A 78 3.25 4.54 1.95
N GLU A 79 2.54 5.64 2.19
CA GLU A 79 1.16 5.79 1.73
C GLU A 79 1.07 5.72 0.20
N ALA A 80 1.98 6.38 -0.52
CA ALA A 80 2.10 6.31 -1.97
C ALA A 80 2.53 4.93 -2.49
N TYR A 81 3.15 4.08 -1.66
CA TYR A 81 3.47 2.69 -2.02
C TYR A 81 2.26 1.76 -1.82
N PHE A 82 1.52 1.92 -0.72
CA PHE A 82 0.37 1.07 -0.39
C PHE A 82 -0.91 1.42 -1.15
N VAL A 83 -1.17 2.71 -1.41
CA VAL A 83 -2.40 3.19 -2.06
C VAL A 83 -2.55 2.75 -3.54
N PRO A 84 -1.53 2.81 -4.41
CA PRO A 84 -1.70 2.45 -5.82
C PRO A 84 -1.88 0.95 -6.05
N GLN A 85 -1.41 0.07 -5.15
CA GLN A 85 -1.60 -1.39 -5.31
C GLN A 85 -3.08 -1.81 -5.39
N ARG A 86 -3.99 -1.03 -4.80
CA ARG A 86 -5.44 -1.24 -4.93
C ARG A 86 -5.95 -0.89 -6.33
N ASN A 87 -5.40 0.14 -6.97
CA ASN A 87 -5.88 0.63 -8.26
C ASN A 87 -5.40 -0.22 -9.43
N ILE A 88 -4.13 -0.65 -9.46
CA ILE A 88 -3.61 -1.53 -10.53
C ILE A 88 -4.28 -2.91 -10.52
N THR A 89 -4.49 -3.51 -9.34
CA THR A 89 -5.14 -4.82 -9.23
C THR A 89 -6.60 -4.74 -9.68
N TYR A 90 -7.33 -3.72 -9.22
CA TYR A 90 -8.72 -3.49 -9.63
C TYR A 90 -8.84 -3.18 -11.13
N GLN A 91 -7.98 -2.30 -11.67
CA GLN A 91 -7.97 -1.97 -13.09
C GLN A 91 -7.60 -3.18 -13.96
N ARG A 92 -6.65 -4.01 -13.51
CA ARG A 92 -6.26 -5.24 -14.20
C ARG A 92 -7.41 -6.26 -14.22
N GLN A 93 -8.08 -6.48 -13.09
CA GLN A 93 -9.25 -7.36 -13.02
C GLN A 93 -10.40 -6.86 -13.90
N ARG A 94 -10.69 -5.55 -13.88
CA ARG A 94 -11.71 -4.94 -14.75
C ARG A 94 -11.34 -5.03 -16.23
N LEU A 95 -10.06 -4.83 -16.56
CA LEU A 95 -9.55 -4.93 -17.93
C LEU A 95 -9.63 -6.38 -18.45
N TYR A 96 -9.26 -7.37 -17.62
CA TYR A 96 -9.41 -8.78 -17.98
C TYR A 96 -10.87 -9.16 -18.21
N HIS A 97 -11.78 -8.70 -17.34
CA HIS A 97 -13.21 -8.95 -17.50
C HIS A 97 -13.74 -8.37 -18.82
N HIS A 98 -13.39 -7.11 -19.14
CA HIS A 98 -13.79 -6.47 -20.40
C HIS A 98 -13.18 -7.15 -21.63
N LEU A 99 -11.89 -7.51 -21.61
CA LEU A 99 -11.22 -8.20 -22.71
C LEU A 99 -11.83 -9.57 -22.97
N LEU A 100 -12.14 -10.32 -21.91
CA LEU A 100 -12.73 -11.65 -22.04
C LEU A 100 -14.13 -11.58 -22.68
N SER A 101 -14.97 -10.63 -22.24
CA SER A 101 -16.30 -10.40 -22.83
C SER A 101 -16.21 -9.96 -24.30
N PHE A 102 -15.25 -9.09 -24.64
CA PHE A 102 -15.08 -8.60 -26.00
C PHE A 102 -14.60 -9.70 -26.97
N LEU A 103 -13.66 -10.54 -26.52
CA LEU A 103 -13.19 -11.70 -27.29
C LEU A 103 -14.31 -12.73 -27.52
N LEU A 104 -15.17 -12.96 -26.52
CA LEU A 104 -16.28 -13.90 -26.61
C LEU A 104 -17.34 -13.42 -27.63
N LEU A 105 -17.66 -12.13 -27.61
CA LEU A 105 -18.55 -11.51 -28.61
C LEU A 105 -17.95 -11.54 -30.02
N ALA A 106 -16.66 -11.24 -30.17
CA ALA A 106 -15.97 -11.28 -31.46
C ALA A 106 -15.94 -12.70 -32.05
N LEU A 107 -15.74 -13.73 -31.22
CA LEU A 107 -15.83 -15.14 -31.62
C LEU A 107 -17.24 -15.49 -32.11
N ILE A 108 -18.29 -15.09 -31.39
CA ILE A 108 -19.68 -15.36 -31.78
C ILE A 108 -20.00 -14.71 -33.14
N VAL A 109 -19.63 -13.45 -33.34
CA VAL A 109 -19.85 -12.72 -34.61
C VAL A 109 -19.07 -13.35 -35.77
N THR A 110 -17.85 -13.81 -35.52
CA THR A 110 -17.01 -14.46 -36.55
C THR A 110 -17.58 -15.82 -36.96
N ILE A 111 -18.11 -16.59 -36.01
CA ILE A 111 -18.76 -17.89 -36.28
C ILE A 111 -20.04 -17.69 -37.10
N ASP A 112 -20.88 -16.69 -36.75
CA ASP A 112 -22.10 -16.37 -37.48
C ASP A 112 -21.81 -15.88 -38.92
N PHE A 113 -20.75 -15.08 -39.08
CA PHE A 113 -20.29 -14.61 -40.40
C PHE A 113 -19.77 -15.75 -41.30
N GLN A 114 -19.03 -16.73 -40.75
CA GLN A 114 -18.62 -17.91 -41.51
C GLN A 114 -19.81 -18.82 -41.88
N ALA A 115 -20.83 -18.92 -41.01
CA ALA A 115 -22.04 -19.68 -41.29
C ALA A 115 -22.92 -19.03 -42.39
N GLY A 116 -22.96 -17.70 -42.46
CA GLY A 116 -23.73 -16.95 -43.46
C GLY A 116 -23.11 -16.91 -44.87
N SER A 117 -21.82 -17.20 -45.04
CA SER A 117 -21.15 -17.26 -46.36
C SER A 117 -21.16 -18.64 -47.04
N SER A 118 -21.75 -19.66 -46.42
CA SER A 118 -21.83 -21.03 -46.99
C SER A 118 -23.17 -21.34 -47.69
N VAL A 119 -23.91 -20.31 -48.10
CA VAL A 119 -25.12 -20.41 -48.95
C VAL A 119 -24.91 -19.70 -50.27
#